data_AF-A0A7V9GWY2-F1
#
_entry.id   AF-A0A7V9GWY2-F1
#
_cell.length_a   1.000
_cell.length_b   1.000
_cell.length_c   1.000
_cell.angle_alpha   90.00
_cell.angle_beta   90.00
_cell.angle_gamma   90.00
#
_symmetry.space_group_name_H-M   'P 1'
#
loop_
_entity.id
_entity.type
_entity.pdbx_description
1 polymer ?
#
loop_
_entity_poly.entity_id
_entity_poly.type
_entity_poly.pdbx_seq_one_letter_code
_entity_poly.pdbx_strand_id
1 'polypeptide(L)'
;MRLDIYPDPGLVRAGRLVAVYMARVAGLDGETVQDVRLAVGESCGRAVAAHQRHGLPEPIAFRFDSSDGLAASVADRVARTSAGGTTTITLHWRAGC
;
A
#
# COMPACT_ATOMS: atom_id res chain seq x y z
N MET A 1 0.81 -9.26 -7.61
CA MET A 1 0.80 -9.83 -6.24
C MET A 1 -0.28 -9.15 -5.40
N ARG A 2 -0.96 -9.89 -4.50
CA ARG A 2 -1.93 -9.34 -3.54
C ARG A 2 -1.52 -9.70 -2.11
N LEU A 3 -1.67 -8.76 -1.18
CA LEU A 3 -1.48 -8.92 0.25
C LEU A 3 -2.66 -8.24 0.95
N ASP A 4 -3.37 -8.97 1.81
CA ASP A 4 -4.43 -8.40 2.63
C ASP A 4 -3.94 -8.32 4.08
N ILE A 5 -4.07 -7.17 4.72
CA ILE A 5 -3.70 -6.98 6.13
C ILE A 5 -4.91 -6.49 6.93
N TYR A 6 -5.06 -7.03 8.13
CA TYR A 6 -6.01 -6.51 9.10
C TYR A 6 -5.54 -5.15 9.65
N PRO A 7 -6.44 -4.32 10.21
CA PRO A 7 -6.13 -2.99 10.71
C PRO A 7 -5.36 -3.01 12.05
N ASP A 8 -4.17 -3.62 12.00
CA ASP A 8 -3.19 -3.72 13.08
C ASP A 8 -1.89 -2.99 12.65
N PRO A 9 -1.45 -1.95 13.40
CA PRO A 9 -0.20 -1.25 13.17
C PRO A 9 1.03 -2.16 13.09
N GLY A 10 1.02 -3.32 13.78
CA GLY A 10 2.06 -4.34 13.69
C GLY A 10 2.22 -4.92 12.28
N LEU A 11 1.12 -5.01 11.51
CA LEU A 11 1.11 -5.55 10.16
C LEU A 11 1.60 -4.57 9.08
N VAL A 12 1.71 -3.27 9.39
CA VAL A 12 2.27 -2.26 8.47
C VAL A 12 3.71 -2.60 8.06
N ARG A 13 4.46 -3.28 8.94
CA ARG A 13 5.81 -3.77 8.61
C ARG A 13 5.79 -4.81 7.50
N ALA A 14 4.80 -5.70 7.47
CA ALA A 14 4.67 -6.71 6.41
C ALA A 14 4.43 -6.04 5.05
N GLY A 15 3.54 -5.04 4.98
CA GLY A 15 3.29 -4.26 3.76
C GLY A 15 4.56 -3.60 3.20
N ARG A 16 5.36 -2.98 4.08
CA ARG A 16 6.65 -2.36 3.68
C ARG A 16 7.67 -3.39 3.16
N LEU A 17 7.76 -4.57 3.78
CA LEU A 17 8.70 -5.61 3.35
C LEU A 17 8.33 -6.16 1.97
N VAL A 18 7.04 -6.42 1.75
CA VAL A 18 6.53 -6.86 0.43
C VAL A 18 6.74 -5.78 -0.63
N ALA A 19 6.53 -4.50 -0.30
CA ALA A 19 6.79 -3.40 -1.22
C ALA A 19 8.26 -3.31 -1.64
N VAL A 20 9.19 -3.43 -0.70
CA VAL A 20 10.64 -3.47 -1.00
C VAL A 20 10.99 -4.68 -1.87
N TYR A 21 10.42 -5.85 -1.58
CA TYR A 21 10.60 -7.03 -2.42
C TYR A 21 10.10 -6.79 -3.85
N MET A 22 8.88 -6.26 -4.01
CA MET A 22 8.30 -5.98 -5.33
C MET A 22 9.04 -4.90 -6.11
N ALA A 23 9.56 -3.87 -5.44
CA ALA A 23 10.41 -2.84 -6.05
C ALA A 23 11.71 -3.44 -6.63
N ARG A 24 12.33 -4.38 -5.90
CA ARG A 24 13.50 -5.11 -6.40
C ARG A 24 13.16 -6.03 -7.55
N VAL A 25 12.01 -6.71 -7.50
CA VAL A 25 11.50 -7.53 -8.62
C VAL A 25 11.26 -6.67 -9.87
N ALA A 26 10.79 -5.44 -9.70
CA ALA A 26 10.61 -4.46 -10.77
C ALA A 26 11.92 -3.81 -11.27
N GLY A 27 13.07 -4.14 -10.68
CA GLY A 27 14.38 -3.60 -11.09
C GLY A 27 14.60 -2.13 -10.73
N LEU A 28 13.88 -1.59 -9.74
CA LEU A 28 14.07 -0.21 -9.28
C LEU A 28 15.41 -0.06 -8.53
N ASP A 29 16.02 1.12 -8.61
CA ASP A 29 17.28 1.44 -7.94
C ASP A 29 17.10 1.62 -6.42
N GLY A 30 18.22 1.74 -5.70
CA GLY A 30 18.23 1.78 -4.25
C GLY A 30 17.50 2.98 -3.64
N GLU A 31 17.56 4.15 -4.28
CA GLU A 31 16.90 5.38 -3.84
C GLU A 31 15.39 5.26 -4.05
N THR A 32 14.97 4.86 -5.25
CA THR A 32 13.56 4.60 -5.57
C THR A 32 12.96 3.51 -4.66
N VAL A 33 13.73 2.48 -4.27
CA VAL A 33 13.28 1.47 -3.29
C VAL A 33 13.01 2.09 -1.91
N GLN A 34 13.76 3.12 -1.50
CA GLN A 34 13.47 3.84 -0.24
C GLN A 34 12.17 4.63 -0.35
N ASP A 35 11.93 5.27 -1.49
CA ASP A 35 10.72 6.05 -1.77
C ASP A 35 9.48 5.15 -1.79
N VAL A 36 9.56 3.99 -2.45
CA VAL A 36 8.51 2.96 -2.42
C VAL A 36 8.20 2.57 -0.98
N ARG A 37 9.23 2.27 -0.18
CA ARG A 37 9.05 1.87 1.22
C ARG A 37 8.35 2.96 2.05
N LEU A 38 8.73 4.23 1.83
CA LEU A 38 8.16 5.37 2.54
C LEU A 38 6.69 5.56 2.15
N ALA A 39 6.41 5.70 0.85
CA ALA A 39 5.08 6.01 0.33
C ALA A 39 4.08 4.88 0.61
N VAL A 40 4.50 3.60 0.46
CA VAL A 40 3.66 2.47 0.85
C VAL A 40 3.47 2.46 2.37
N GLY A 41 4.52 2.72 3.16
CA GLY A 41 4.41 2.77 4.63
C GLY A 41 3.42 3.81 5.12
N GLU A 42 3.44 5.02 4.55
CA GLU A 42 2.49 6.08 4.86
C GLU A 42 1.07 5.72 4.43
N SER A 43 0.92 5.17 3.22
CA SER A 43 -0.38 4.72 2.70
C SER A 43 -0.99 3.61 3.57
N CYS A 44 -0.19 2.61 3.96
CA CYS A 44 -0.58 1.56 4.91
C CYS A 44 -1.01 2.16 6.25
N GLY A 45 -0.15 2.99 6.84
CA GLY A 45 -0.38 3.57 8.16
C GLY A 45 -1.65 4.42 8.19
N ARG A 46 -1.89 5.18 7.11
CA ARG A 46 -3.11 5.98 6.96
C ARG A 46 -4.37 5.13 6.89
N ALA A 47 -4.36 4.06 6.10
CA ALA A 47 -5.51 3.15 5.96
C ALA A 47 -5.80 2.42 7.29
N VAL A 48 -4.77 1.89 7.96
CA VAL A 48 -4.90 1.23 9.26
C VAL A 48 -5.46 2.18 10.32
N ALA A 49 -4.89 3.39 10.43
CA ALA A 49 -5.37 4.38 11.38
C ALA A 49 -6.83 4.79 11.10
N ALA A 50 -7.21 4.90 9.83
CA ALA A 50 -8.58 5.20 9.46
C ALA A 50 -9.55 4.07 9.85
N HIS A 51 -9.19 2.81 9.59
CA HIS A 51 -10.00 1.65 10.01
C HIS A 51 -10.17 1.59 11.53
N GLN A 52 -9.08 1.78 12.29
CA GLN A 52 -9.14 1.80 13.75
C GLN A 52 -10.03 2.93 14.29
N ARG A 53 -9.94 4.12 13.70
CA ARG A 53 -10.80 5.26 14.09
C ARG A 53 -12.28 5.01 13.82
N HIS A 54 -12.60 4.26 12.78
CA HIS A 54 -13.98 3.95 12.38
C HIS A 54 -14.47 2.59 12.89
N GLY A 55 -13.66 1.83 13.63
CA GLY A 55 -14.01 0.50 14.13
C GLY A 55 -14.27 -0.53 13.03
N LEU A 56 -13.64 -0.38 11.86
CA LEU A 56 -13.80 -1.30 10.72
C LEU A 56 -12.86 -2.50 10.90
N PRO A 57 -13.37 -3.74 11.00
CA PRO A 57 -12.54 -4.94 11.13
C PRO A 57 -12.09 -5.52 9.78
N GLU A 58 -12.62 -5.03 8.66
CA GLU A 58 -12.32 -5.60 7.34
C GLU A 58 -10.86 -5.39 6.93
N PRO A 59 -10.29 -6.36 6.19
CA PRO A 59 -8.91 -6.24 5.73
C PRO A 59 -8.74 -5.11 4.71
N ILE A 60 -7.57 -4.49 4.76
CA ILE A 60 -7.08 -3.51 3.79
C ILE A 60 -6.32 -4.28 2.72
N ALA A 61 -6.70 -4.06 1.46
CA ALA A 61 -6.15 -4.79 0.32
C ALA A 61 -4.97 -4.04 -0.31
N PHE A 62 -3.84 -4.72 -0.42
CA PHE A 62 -2.65 -4.26 -1.12
C PHE A 62 -2.48 -5.06 -2.40
N ARG A 63 -2.30 -4.35 -3.51
CA ARG A 63 -1.95 -4.97 -4.80
C ARG A 63 -0.68 -4.35 -5.32
N PHE A 64 0.19 -5.20 -5.87
CA PHE A 64 1.44 -4.81 -6.50
C PHE A 64 1.47 -5.41 -7.89
N ASP A 65 1.87 -4.60 -8.87
CA ASP A 65 2.11 -5.00 -10.25
C ASP A 65 3.49 -4.53 -10.67
N SER A 66 4.27 -5.40 -11.31
CA SER A 66 5.64 -5.13 -11.72
C SER A 66 5.87 -5.33 -13.22
N SER A 67 4.80 -5.28 -14.04
CA SER A 67 4.91 -5.47 -15.49
C SER A 67 5.48 -4.27 -16.25
N ASP A 68 5.24 -3.04 -15.76
CA ASP A 68 5.78 -1.78 -16.31
C ASP A 68 6.23 -0.89 -15.13
N GLY A 69 7.47 -1.08 -14.68
CA GLY A 69 7.94 -0.49 -13.42
C GLY A 69 7.24 -1.13 -12.22
N LEU A 70 6.86 -0.34 -11.22
CA LEU A 70 6.07 -0.80 -10.07
C LEU A 70 4.80 0.03 -9.94
N ALA A 71 3.65 -0.64 -9.86
CA ALA A 71 2.41 -0.04 -9.38
C ALA A 71 2.02 -0.68 -8.04
N ALA A 72 1.73 0.14 -7.03
CA ALA A 72 1.20 -0.32 -5.75
C ALA A 72 -0.15 0.36 -5.47
N SER A 73 -1.18 -0.42 -5.17
CA SER A 73 -2.49 0.10 -4.77
C SER A 73 -2.85 -0.32 -3.35
N VAL A 74 -3.35 0.63 -2.56
CA VAL A 74 -3.92 0.39 -1.22
C VAL A 74 -5.41 0.67 -1.29
N ALA A 75 -6.24 -0.32 -0.97
CA ALA A 75 -7.70 -0.22 -1.00
C ALA A 75 -8.32 -0.55 0.36
N ASP A 76 -9.16 0.35 0.86
CA ASP A 76 -9.74 0.29 2.20
C ASP A 76 -11.23 0.70 2.19
N ARG A 77 -12.01 0.28 3.19
CA ARG A 77 -13.46 0.53 3.26
C ARG A 77 -13.88 1.84 3.93
N VAL A 78 -12.96 2.73 4.24
CA VAL A 78 -13.30 4.02 4.85
C VAL A 78 -13.87 4.92 3.76
N ALA A 79 -15.17 5.18 3.87
CA ALA A 79 -15.87 6.11 3.01
C ALA A 79 -15.39 7.53 3.31
N ARG A 80 -14.71 8.16 2.35
CA ARG A 80 -14.29 9.58 2.45
C ARG A 80 -15.38 10.56 2.02
N THR A 81 -16.53 10.05 1.58
CA THR A 81 -17.72 10.78 1.15
C THR A 81 -18.96 10.00 1.59
N SER A 82 -20.13 10.65 1.68
CA SER A 82 -21.38 10.09 2.22
C SER A 82 -21.93 8.87 1.47
N ALA A 83 -21.38 8.52 0.31
CA ALA A 83 -21.64 7.25 -0.34
C ALA A 83 -20.62 6.21 0.14
N GLY A 84 -21.08 5.17 0.84
CA GLY A 84 -20.27 4.03 1.27
C GLY A 84 -19.42 3.51 0.11
N GLY A 85 -18.10 3.67 0.21
CA GLY A 85 -17.19 3.48 -0.92
C GLY A 85 -15.83 3.01 -0.47
N THR A 86 -15.20 2.20 -1.34
CA THR A 86 -13.80 1.78 -1.15
C THR A 86 -12.90 2.94 -1.55
N THR A 87 -12.05 3.40 -0.64
CA THR A 87 -10.96 4.32 -0.97
C THR A 87 -9.82 3.50 -1.56
N THR A 88 -9.38 3.83 -2.78
CA THR A 88 -8.16 3.25 -3.38
C THR A 88 -7.19 4.37 -3.71
N ILE A 89 -5.92 4.18 -3.32
CA ILE A 89 -4.79 5.01 -3.76
C ILE A 89 -3.86 4.12 -4.56
N THR A 90 -3.43 4.58 -5.73
CA THR A 90 -2.44 3.89 -6.55
C THR A 90 -1.22 4.78 -6.74
N LEU A 91 -0.05 4.22 -6.50
CA LEU A 91 1.26 4.84 -6.67
C LEU A 91 2.01 4.11 -7.77
N HIS A 92 2.74 4.86 -8.60
CA HIS A 92 3.46 4.33 -9.74
C HIS A 92 4.92 4.79 -9.72
N TRP A 93 5.83 3.87 -10.01
CA TRP A 93 7.27 4.12 -10.15
C TRP A 93 7.75 3.50 -11.46
N ARG A 94 8.71 4.16 -12.11
CA ARG A 94 9.39 3.65 -13.30
C ARG A 94 10.89 3.51 -13.02
N ALA A 95 11.52 2.56 -13.68
CA ALA A 95 12.97 2.39 -13.60
C ALA A 95 13.66 3.57 -14.30
N GLY A 96 14.60 4.23 -13.61
CA GLY A 96 15.44 5.30 -14.17
C GLY A 96 14.87 6.71 -14.14
N CYS A 97 13.93 7.01 -13.23
CA CYS A 97 13.56 8.38 -12.89
C CYS A 97 14.52 8.99 -11.87
#